data_AF-A0A318KDN8-F1
#
_entry.id   AF-A0A318KDN8-F1
#
_cell.length_a   1.000
_cell.length_b   1.000
_cell.length_c   1.000
_cell.angle_alpha   90.00
_cell.angle_beta   90.00
_cell.angle_gamma   90.00
#
_symmetry.space_group_name_H-M   'P 1'
#
loop_
_entity.id
_entity.type
_entity.pdbx_description
1 polymer ?
#
loop_
_entity_poly.entity_id
_entity_poly.type
_entity_poly.pdbx_seq_one_letter_code
_entity_poly.pdbx_strand_id
1 'polypeptide(L)'
;MQQHALDFLKQDMHVIPVTARNHDAYRRVNIPFTAEAILNYGGIILQANGQPDDCWLTRSRHEAQHSTTLLANWQHALQQEAKHLERDASIRLIVDFGIPFYLVVKMHDQNDPETGIQTLQQAAKRIRQHPAFSNVRIHANGNNLAIIPSWLDKRHAVEHLIKQYRARTNALITFGMGDSLIDLGFMGSCDYILTPGTSQIAATLQQAQP
;
A
#
# COMPACT_ATOMS: atom_id res chain seq x y z
N MET A 1 5.64 15.01 15.38
CA MET A 1 5.71 15.91 14.20
C MET A 1 4.60 15.59 13.19
N GLN A 2 4.52 14.36 12.65
CA GLN A 2 3.43 13.98 11.72
C GLN A 2 2.02 14.10 12.32
N GLN A 3 1.82 13.70 13.58
CA GLN A 3 0.51 13.85 14.23
C GLN A 3 0.04 15.31 14.31
N HIS A 4 0.92 16.23 14.72
CA HIS A 4 0.57 17.66 14.78
C HIS A 4 0.26 18.26 13.41
N ALA A 5 0.97 17.82 12.36
CA ALA A 5 0.66 18.25 10.99
C ALA A 5 -0.73 17.74 10.57
N LEU A 6 -1.08 16.49 10.89
CA LEU A 6 -2.42 15.96 10.64
C LEU A 6 -3.49 16.71 11.43
N ASP A 7 -3.24 17.01 12.70
CA ASP A 7 -4.19 17.76 13.54
C ASP A 7 -4.43 19.17 12.99
N PHE A 8 -3.39 19.83 12.47
CA PHE A 8 -3.50 21.10 11.77
C PHE A 8 -4.33 20.98 10.48
N LEU A 9 -3.99 20.03 9.60
CA LEU A 9 -4.71 19.85 8.32
C LEU A 9 -6.19 19.53 8.55
N LYS A 10 -6.52 18.75 9.58
CA LYS A 10 -7.89 18.37 9.92
C LYS A 10 -8.77 19.53 10.40
N GLN A 11 -8.20 20.71 10.69
CA GLN A 11 -9.00 21.88 11.09
C GLN A 11 -9.89 22.36 9.95
N ASP A 12 -9.34 22.39 8.72
CA ASP A 12 -10.02 22.96 7.55
C ASP A 12 -10.09 22.02 6.33
N MET A 13 -9.54 20.80 6.44
CA MET A 13 -9.47 19.85 5.33
C MET A 13 -10.15 18.51 5.63
N HIS A 14 -10.76 17.93 4.59
CA HIS A 14 -11.18 16.54 4.60
C HIS A 14 -9.95 15.64 4.42
N VAL A 15 -9.45 15.07 5.52
CA VAL A 15 -8.25 14.22 5.50
C VAL A 15 -8.64 12.75 5.34
N ILE A 16 -8.25 12.16 4.22
CA ILE A 16 -8.50 10.75 3.86
C ILE A 16 -7.17 9.99 3.95
N PRO A 17 -7.00 9.02 4.89
CA PRO A 17 -5.79 8.22 4.96
C PRO A 17 -5.68 7.27 3.77
N VAL A 18 -4.49 7.21 3.14
CA VAL A 18 -4.17 6.33 2.01
C VAL A 18 -3.03 5.39 2.38
N THR A 19 -3.35 4.14 2.72
CA THR A 19 -2.40 3.26 3.41
C THR A 19 -2.23 1.89 2.78
N ALA A 20 -1.04 1.32 2.99
CA ALA A 20 -0.71 -0.07 2.73
C ALA A 20 -1.31 -1.03 3.77
N ARG A 21 -1.80 -0.51 4.91
CA ARG A 21 -2.35 -1.32 5.99
C ARG A 21 -3.60 -2.06 5.53
N ASN A 22 -3.74 -3.29 6.05
CA ASN A 22 -5.00 -4.03 6.01
C ASN A 22 -6.00 -3.49 7.03
N HIS A 23 -7.23 -3.97 6.96
CA HIS A 23 -8.34 -3.48 7.78
C HIS A 23 -8.02 -3.59 9.28
N ASP A 24 -7.54 -4.74 9.75
CA ASP A 24 -7.17 -4.91 11.15
C ASP A 24 -6.06 -3.96 11.59
N ALA A 25 -5.02 -3.75 10.77
CA ALA A 25 -3.94 -2.83 11.08
C ALA A 25 -4.34 -1.36 11.03
N TYR A 26 -5.36 -1.03 10.23
CA TYR A 26 -5.96 0.29 10.19
C TYR A 26 -6.83 0.55 11.44
N ARG A 27 -7.63 -0.43 11.89
CA ARG A 27 -8.46 -0.31 13.11
C ARG A 27 -7.68 0.00 14.39
N ARG A 28 -6.37 -0.28 14.41
CA ARG A 28 -5.48 0.05 15.54
C ARG A 28 -4.87 1.46 15.46
N VAL A 29 -5.13 2.20 14.38
CA VAL A 29 -4.66 3.58 14.24
C VAL A 29 -5.51 4.48 15.14
N ASN A 30 -4.88 5.11 16.13
CA ASN A 30 -5.55 5.97 17.10
C ASN A 30 -5.62 7.44 16.62
N ILE A 31 -6.08 7.64 15.38
CA ILE A 31 -6.30 8.97 14.80
C ILE A 31 -7.76 9.03 14.34
N PRO A 32 -8.58 9.98 14.84
CA PRO A 32 -9.99 10.04 14.51
C PRO A 32 -10.17 10.68 13.13
N PHE A 33 -10.08 9.89 12.07
CA PHE A 33 -10.49 10.29 10.73
C PHE A 33 -12.02 10.24 10.62
N THR A 34 -12.61 11.27 10.02
CA THR A 34 -14.07 11.43 9.86
C THR A 34 -14.54 11.27 8.42
N ALA A 35 -13.59 11.14 7.48
CA ALA A 35 -13.84 10.93 6.06
C ALA A 35 -13.62 9.46 5.67
N GLU A 36 -13.59 9.18 4.37
CA GLU A 36 -13.23 7.88 3.82
C GLU A 36 -11.81 7.46 4.22
N ALA A 37 -11.49 6.18 4.02
CA ALA A 37 -10.13 5.65 4.17
C ALA A 37 -9.79 4.68 3.03
N ILE A 38 -8.59 4.78 2.46
CA ILE A 38 -8.09 3.88 1.44
C ILE A 38 -7.10 2.90 2.07
N LEU A 39 -7.43 1.61 2.03
CA LEU A 39 -6.62 0.53 2.63
C LEU A 39 -6.06 -0.41 1.56
N ASN A 40 -5.21 -1.35 1.98
CA ASN A 40 -4.67 -2.42 1.12
C ASN A 40 -4.10 -1.91 -0.21
N TYR A 41 -3.29 -0.84 -0.19
CA TYR A 41 -2.72 -0.25 -1.40
C TYR A 41 -3.77 0.20 -2.44
N GLY A 42 -4.96 0.62 -2.00
CA GLY A 42 -6.05 0.97 -2.92
C GLY A 42 -7.10 -0.11 -3.13
N GLY A 43 -6.91 -1.29 -2.53
CA GLY A 43 -7.85 -2.41 -2.67
C GLY A 43 -9.19 -2.20 -1.96
N ILE A 44 -9.26 -1.32 -0.96
CA ILE A 44 -10.48 -1.05 -0.19
C ILE A 44 -10.63 0.45 -0.02
N ILE A 45 -11.87 0.92 -0.17
CA ILE A 45 -12.31 2.23 0.30
C ILE A 45 -13.31 1.95 1.43
N LEU A 46 -13.02 2.46 2.63
CA LEU A 46 -14.00 2.57 3.69
C LEU A 46 -14.69 3.91 3.57
N GLN A 47 -16.01 3.92 3.76
CA GLN A 47 -16.81 5.12 3.91
C GLN A 47 -16.58 5.75 5.29
N ALA A 48 -17.04 6.98 5.49
CA ALA A 48 -16.93 7.70 6.77
C ALA A 48 -17.54 6.95 7.97
N ASN A 49 -18.53 6.09 7.74
CA ASN A 49 -19.15 5.22 8.75
C ASN A 49 -18.32 3.94 9.06
N GLY A 50 -17.16 3.77 8.42
CA GLY A 50 -16.28 2.62 8.56
C GLY A 50 -16.69 1.37 7.76
N GLN A 51 -17.81 1.40 7.03
CA GLN A 51 -18.22 0.31 6.14
C GLN A 51 -17.48 0.36 4.80
N PRO A 52 -17.20 -0.77 4.15
CA PRO A 52 -16.62 -0.77 2.82
C PRO A 52 -17.57 -0.15 1.78
N ASP A 53 -17.02 0.57 0.80
CA ASP A 53 -17.78 0.99 -0.38
C ASP A 53 -18.07 -0.23 -1.27
N ASP A 54 -19.35 -0.56 -1.45
CA ASP A 54 -19.78 -1.78 -2.15
C ASP A 54 -19.39 -1.81 -3.63
N CYS A 55 -19.46 -0.67 -4.31
CA CYS A 55 -19.07 -0.54 -5.72
C CYS A 55 -17.58 -0.79 -5.89
N TRP A 56 -16.77 -0.18 -5.03
CA TRP A 56 -15.32 -0.40 -5.00
C TRP A 56 -14.97 -1.83 -4.63
N LEU A 57 -15.63 -2.40 -3.62
CA LEU A 57 -15.40 -3.76 -3.16
C LEU A 57 -15.72 -4.80 -4.24
N THR A 58 -16.79 -4.56 -5.02
CA THR A 58 -17.15 -5.38 -6.18
C THR A 58 -16.07 -5.35 -7.24
N ARG A 59 -15.56 -4.15 -7.57
CA ARG A 59 -14.42 -3.99 -8.50
C ARG A 59 -13.20 -4.73 -7.98
N SER A 60 -12.82 -4.54 -6.72
CA SER A 60 -11.67 -5.23 -6.13
C SER A 60 -11.80 -6.74 -6.13
N ARG A 61 -13.02 -7.27 -5.93
CA ARG A 61 -13.29 -8.71 -6.01
C ARG A 61 -13.06 -9.23 -7.43
N HIS A 62 -13.52 -8.50 -8.44
CA HIS A 62 -13.30 -8.84 -9.85
C HIS A 62 -11.80 -8.85 -10.19
N GLU A 63 -11.05 -7.80 -9.84
CA GLU A 63 -9.60 -7.74 -10.08
C GLU A 63 -8.83 -8.85 -9.35
N ALA A 64 -9.22 -9.16 -8.10
CA ALA A 64 -8.57 -10.20 -7.30
C ALA A 64 -8.70 -11.61 -7.93
N GLN A 65 -9.80 -11.89 -8.63
CA GLN A 65 -9.98 -13.17 -9.34
C GLN A 65 -8.83 -13.43 -10.33
N HIS A 66 -8.36 -12.40 -11.02
CA HIS A 66 -7.27 -12.51 -11.99
C HIS A 66 -5.87 -12.67 -11.37
N SER A 67 -5.73 -12.41 -10.07
CA SER A 67 -4.44 -12.49 -9.36
C SER A 67 -4.36 -13.59 -8.31
N THR A 68 -5.44 -14.33 -8.08
CA THR A 68 -5.50 -15.37 -7.03
C THR A 68 -4.47 -16.48 -7.26
N THR A 69 -4.43 -17.05 -8.48
CA THR A 69 -3.44 -18.10 -8.82
C THR A 69 -2.01 -17.57 -8.78
N LEU A 70 -1.80 -16.33 -9.25
CA LEU A 70 -0.50 -15.67 -9.20
C LEU A 70 0.02 -15.53 -7.76
N LEU A 71 -0.84 -15.09 -6.83
CA LEU A 71 -0.48 -14.96 -5.42
C LEU A 71 -0.23 -16.32 -4.76
N ALA A 72 -1.01 -17.35 -5.08
CA ALA A 72 -0.76 -18.70 -4.57
C ALA A 72 0.61 -19.24 -5.03
N ASN A 73 0.95 -19.06 -6.31
CA ASN A 73 2.26 -19.43 -6.85
C ASN A 73 3.39 -18.66 -6.17
N TRP A 74 3.23 -17.35 -6.00
CA TRP A 74 4.19 -16.51 -5.28
C TRP A 74 4.40 -16.95 -3.84
N GLN A 75 3.32 -17.29 -3.14
CA GLN A 75 3.40 -17.77 -1.76
C GLN A 75 4.22 -19.06 -1.69
N HIS A 76 3.95 -20.01 -2.57
CA HIS A 76 4.68 -21.27 -2.64
C HIS A 76 6.16 -21.06 -2.98
N ALA A 77 6.47 -20.25 -3.98
CA ALA A 77 7.85 -19.95 -4.38
C ALA A 77 8.64 -19.28 -3.25
N LEU A 78 8.04 -18.31 -2.56
CA LEU A 78 8.70 -17.66 -1.42
C LEU A 78 8.91 -18.62 -0.24
N GLN A 79 7.98 -19.55 0.01
CA GLN A 79 8.15 -20.57 1.05
C GLN A 79 9.32 -21.51 0.73
N GLN A 80 9.45 -21.93 -0.54
CA GLN A 80 10.57 -22.73 -0.99
C GLN A 80 11.90 -21.98 -0.86
N GLU A 81 11.96 -20.73 -1.29
CA GLU A 81 13.15 -19.89 -1.17
C GLU A 81 13.55 -19.64 0.28
N ALA A 82 12.59 -19.33 1.16
CA ALA A 82 12.86 -19.14 2.58
C ALA A 82 13.45 -20.41 3.21
N LYS A 83 12.91 -21.58 2.86
CA LYS A 83 13.45 -22.88 3.30
C LYS A 83 14.87 -23.13 2.75
N HIS A 84 15.10 -22.87 1.47
CA HIS A 84 16.42 -23.05 0.84
C HIS A 84 17.48 -22.13 1.46
N LEU A 85 17.09 -20.91 1.82
CA LEU A 85 17.97 -19.94 2.46
C LEU A 85 18.10 -20.15 3.99
N GLU A 86 17.49 -21.21 4.52
CA GLU A 86 17.43 -21.52 5.96
C GLU A 86 16.93 -20.34 6.81
N ARG A 87 15.93 -19.61 6.27
CA ARG A 87 15.33 -18.44 6.91
C ARG A 87 13.95 -18.76 7.45
N ASP A 88 13.74 -18.44 8.73
CA ASP A 88 12.42 -18.49 9.36
C ASP A 88 11.63 -17.21 9.04
N ALA A 89 10.63 -17.35 8.17
CA ALA A 89 9.77 -16.27 7.72
C ALA A 89 8.29 -16.69 7.72
N SER A 90 7.42 -15.80 8.22
CA SER A 90 5.99 -15.90 7.96
C SER A 90 5.67 -15.28 6.60
N ILE A 91 5.02 -16.06 5.73
CA ILE A 91 4.52 -15.61 4.42
C ILE A 91 3.01 -15.76 4.43
N ARG A 92 2.30 -14.64 4.46
CA ARG A 92 0.85 -14.60 4.67
C ARG A 92 0.15 -13.87 3.53
N LEU A 93 -0.93 -14.46 3.05
CA LEU A 93 -1.88 -13.78 2.17
C LEU A 93 -2.75 -12.85 3.02
N ILE A 94 -2.77 -11.58 2.64
CA ILE A 94 -3.65 -10.59 3.25
C ILE A 94 -5.01 -10.68 2.57
N VAL A 95 -6.01 -11.04 3.38
CA VAL A 95 -7.40 -11.18 2.98
C VAL A 95 -8.23 -10.27 3.87
N ASP A 96 -9.02 -9.40 3.25
CA ASP A 96 -10.02 -8.56 3.94
C ASP A 96 -11.35 -8.66 3.17
N PHE A 97 -12.47 -8.72 3.89
CA PHE A 97 -13.82 -8.87 3.30
C PHE A 97 -13.94 -10.04 2.30
N GLY A 98 -13.16 -11.10 2.53
CA GLY A 98 -13.11 -12.29 1.67
C GLY A 98 -12.38 -12.09 0.34
N ILE A 99 -11.60 -11.01 0.17
CA ILE A 99 -10.85 -10.72 -1.05
C ILE A 99 -9.34 -10.87 -0.78
N PRO A 100 -8.62 -11.71 -1.55
CA PRO A 100 -7.16 -11.82 -1.45
C PRO A 100 -6.46 -10.67 -2.16
N PHE A 101 -5.66 -9.89 -1.44
CA PHE A 101 -5.04 -8.68 -1.97
C PHE A 101 -3.56 -8.86 -2.32
N TYR A 102 -2.72 -9.17 -1.34
CA TYR A 102 -1.27 -9.22 -1.51
C TYR A 102 -0.63 -10.18 -0.51
N LEU A 103 0.62 -10.56 -0.74
CA LEU A 103 1.40 -11.33 0.23
C LEU A 103 2.24 -10.38 1.08
N VAL A 104 2.35 -10.69 2.37
CA VAL A 104 3.32 -10.08 3.27
C VAL A 104 4.26 -11.16 3.81
N VAL A 105 5.55 -10.84 3.84
CA VAL A 105 6.61 -11.64 4.42
C VAL A 105 7.21 -10.88 5.60
N LYS A 106 7.36 -11.57 6.73
CA LYS A 106 8.09 -11.07 7.90
C LYS A 106 9.03 -12.14 8.41
N MET A 107 10.26 -11.76 8.72
CA MET A 107 11.24 -12.63 9.35
C MET A 107 10.91 -12.79 10.84
N HIS A 108 11.09 -14.00 11.36
CA HIS A 108 11.05 -14.29 12.79
C HIS A 108 12.45 -14.29 13.43
N ASP A 109 13.50 -14.28 12.60
CA ASP A 109 14.89 -14.12 13.04
C ASP A 109 15.02 -12.84 13.88
N GLN A 110 15.30 -13.01 15.17
CA GLN A 110 15.33 -11.91 16.13
C GLN A 110 16.63 -11.10 16.05
N ASN A 111 17.68 -11.66 15.44
CA ASN A 111 19.01 -11.05 15.45
C ASN A 111 19.24 -10.14 14.24
N ASP A 112 18.73 -10.53 13.06
CA ASP A 112 18.87 -9.73 11.84
C ASP A 112 17.71 -9.92 10.84
N PRO A 113 16.50 -9.46 11.19
CA PRO A 113 15.33 -9.60 10.33
C PRO A 113 15.44 -8.80 9.04
N GLU A 114 16.16 -7.67 9.04
CA GLU A 114 16.26 -6.81 7.86
C GLU A 114 17.13 -7.42 6.77
N THR A 115 18.29 -7.98 7.10
CA THR A 115 19.10 -8.72 6.12
C THR A 115 18.35 -9.92 5.57
N GLY A 116 17.58 -10.62 6.42
CA GLY A 116 16.68 -11.68 5.99
C GLY A 116 15.67 -11.23 4.93
N ILE A 117 15.00 -10.10 5.17
CA ILE A 117 14.08 -9.48 4.21
C ILE A 117 14.81 -9.06 2.93
N GLN A 118 15.99 -8.44 3.02
CA GLN A 118 16.76 -8.03 1.84
C GLN A 118 17.16 -9.23 0.98
N THR A 119 17.57 -10.33 1.62
CA THR A 119 17.93 -11.58 0.94
C THR A 119 16.73 -12.17 0.20
N LEU A 120 15.57 -12.27 0.88
CA LEU A 120 14.33 -12.73 0.25
C LEU A 120 13.82 -11.76 -0.83
N GLN A 121 14.03 -10.46 -0.68
CA GLN A 121 13.68 -9.48 -1.71
C GLN A 121 14.51 -9.69 -2.98
N GLN A 122 15.82 -9.99 -2.86
CA GLN A 122 16.65 -10.33 -4.00
C GLN A 122 16.21 -11.64 -4.66
N ALA A 123 15.86 -12.66 -3.87
CA ALA A 123 15.26 -13.90 -4.39
C ALA A 123 13.95 -13.63 -5.14
N ALA A 124 13.05 -12.84 -4.55
CA ALA A 124 11.80 -12.43 -5.19
C ALA A 124 12.05 -11.67 -6.51
N LYS A 125 13.04 -10.76 -6.55
CA LYS A 125 13.40 -10.07 -7.80
C LYS A 125 13.85 -11.04 -8.89
N ARG A 126 14.58 -12.11 -8.55
CA ARG A 126 14.96 -13.19 -9.48
C ARG A 126 13.74 -14.01 -9.93
N ILE A 127 12.90 -14.46 -9.00
CA ILE A 127 11.64 -15.19 -9.30
C ILE A 127 10.78 -14.40 -10.31
N ARG A 128 10.62 -13.10 -10.09
CA ARG A 128 9.81 -12.21 -10.94
C ARG A 128 10.28 -12.13 -12.40
N GLN A 129 11.52 -12.51 -12.71
CA GLN A 129 12.01 -12.55 -14.09
C GLN A 129 11.29 -13.63 -14.92
N HIS A 130 10.71 -14.64 -14.28
CA HIS A 130 9.92 -15.66 -14.96
C HIS A 130 8.51 -15.13 -15.29
N PRO A 131 7.99 -15.28 -16.53
CA PRO A 131 6.71 -14.71 -16.95
C PRO A 131 5.51 -15.08 -16.05
N ALA A 132 5.48 -16.31 -15.52
CA ALA A 132 4.43 -16.78 -14.61
C ALA A 132 4.38 -16.03 -13.25
N PHE A 133 5.43 -15.28 -12.91
CA PHE A 133 5.54 -14.48 -11.69
C PHE A 133 5.59 -12.97 -11.98
N SER A 134 5.43 -12.58 -13.24
CA SER A 134 5.38 -11.18 -13.64
C SER A 134 4.11 -10.48 -13.11
N ASN A 135 3.96 -9.18 -13.39
CA ASN A 135 2.78 -8.38 -12.99
C ASN A 135 2.57 -8.23 -11.47
N VAL A 136 3.68 -8.14 -10.74
CA VAL A 136 3.69 -7.73 -9.33
C VAL A 136 4.73 -6.65 -9.09
N ARG A 137 4.45 -5.79 -8.10
CA ARG A 137 5.43 -4.94 -7.44
C ARG A 137 5.96 -5.64 -6.20
N ILE A 138 7.26 -5.57 -6.02
CA ILE A 138 7.97 -6.09 -4.85
C ILE A 138 8.42 -4.90 -4.03
N HIS A 139 7.91 -4.77 -2.81
CA HIS A 139 8.20 -3.64 -1.94
C HIS A 139 8.71 -4.14 -0.59
N ALA A 140 9.83 -3.62 -0.10
CA ALA A 140 10.39 -3.96 1.20
C ALA A 140 10.59 -2.69 2.04
N ASN A 141 10.27 -2.77 3.33
CA ASN A 141 10.51 -1.71 4.32
C ASN A 141 10.71 -2.32 5.71
N GLY A 142 11.90 -2.20 6.28
CA GLY A 142 12.28 -2.87 7.53
C GLY A 142 12.01 -4.38 7.47
N ASN A 143 11.46 -4.95 8.53
CA ASN A 143 11.02 -6.35 8.59
C ASN A 143 9.67 -6.61 7.88
N ASN A 144 9.50 -6.11 6.65
CA ASN A 144 8.29 -6.29 5.88
C ASN A 144 8.58 -6.31 4.38
N LEU A 145 8.35 -7.44 3.72
CA LEU A 145 8.37 -7.58 2.26
C LEU A 145 6.97 -7.87 1.74
N ALA A 146 6.53 -7.15 0.71
CA ALA A 146 5.21 -7.27 0.11
C ALA A 146 5.32 -7.65 -1.37
N ILE A 147 4.50 -8.62 -1.80
CA ILE A 147 4.26 -8.95 -3.21
C ILE A 147 2.87 -8.47 -3.57
N ILE A 148 2.81 -7.42 -4.39
CA ILE A 148 1.61 -6.64 -4.64
C ILE A 148 1.23 -6.78 -6.12
N PRO A 149 0.11 -7.42 -6.47
CA PRO A 149 -0.41 -7.45 -7.84
C PRO A 149 -0.53 -6.05 -8.44
N SER A 150 -0.24 -5.90 -9.74
CA SER A 150 -0.23 -4.60 -10.41
C SER A 150 -1.54 -3.81 -10.34
N TRP A 151 -2.69 -4.51 -10.21
CA TRP A 151 -4.00 -3.88 -10.12
C TRP A 151 -4.21 -3.12 -8.79
N LEU A 152 -3.52 -3.52 -7.72
CA LEU A 152 -3.54 -2.81 -6.45
C LEU A 152 -2.67 -1.58 -6.55
N ASP A 153 -3.27 -0.43 -6.82
CA ASP A 153 -2.58 0.85 -6.86
C ASP A 153 -3.40 1.89 -6.11
N LYS A 154 -2.76 2.58 -5.15
CA LYS A 154 -3.39 3.63 -4.35
C LYS A 154 -3.99 4.70 -5.25
N ARG A 155 -3.35 4.96 -6.39
CA ARG A 155 -3.78 5.92 -7.40
C ARG A 155 -5.22 5.67 -7.84
N HIS A 156 -5.58 4.42 -8.16
CA HIS A 156 -6.92 4.11 -8.67
C HIS A 156 -8.02 4.46 -7.66
N ALA A 157 -7.79 4.20 -6.38
CA ALA A 157 -8.74 4.52 -5.31
C ALA A 157 -8.83 6.03 -5.05
N VAL A 158 -7.68 6.72 -5.08
CA VAL A 158 -7.62 8.18 -4.94
C VAL A 158 -8.36 8.87 -6.10
N GLU A 159 -8.08 8.48 -7.35
CA GLU A 159 -8.77 9.02 -8.53
C GLU A 159 -10.28 8.77 -8.50
N HIS A 160 -10.70 7.61 -7.98
CA HIS A 160 -12.11 7.30 -7.80
C HIS A 160 -12.78 8.26 -6.81
N LEU A 161 -12.16 8.50 -5.65
CA LEU A 161 -12.68 9.45 -4.67
C LEU A 161 -12.65 10.88 -5.21
N ILE A 162 -11.57 11.31 -5.86
CA ILE A 162 -11.49 12.64 -6.50
C ILE A 162 -12.64 12.83 -7.49
N LYS A 163 -12.94 11.83 -8.33
CA LYS A 163 -14.07 11.87 -9.25
C LYS A 163 -15.41 12.04 -8.52
N GLN A 164 -15.63 11.30 -7.42
CA GLN A 164 -16.84 11.45 -6.60
C GLN A 164 -16.96 12.85 -5.98
N TYR A 165 -15.87 13.40 -5.44
CA TYR A 165 -15.86 14.73 -4.84
C TYR A 165 -16.06 15.84 -5.89
N ARG A 166 -15.41 15.76 -7.05
CA ARG A 166 -15.60 16.71 -8.15
C ARG A 166 -17.03 16.70 -8.70
N ALA A 167 -17.74 15.57 -8.62
CA ALA A 167 -19.16 15.52 -8.98
C ALA A 167 -20.07 16.29 -8.01
N ARG A 168 -19.60 16.59 -6.79
CA ARG A 168 -20.35 17.31 -5.75
C ARG A 168 -20.00 18.79 -5.66
N THR A 169 -18.81 19.19 -6.12
CA THR A 169 -18.34 20.59 -6.07
C THR A 169 -17.35 20.90 -7.18
N ASN A 170 -17.46 22.12 -7.73
CA ASN A 170 -16.53 22.63 -8.75
C ASN A 170 -15.30 23.34 -8.15
N ALA A 171 -15.23 23.51 -6.83
CA ALA A 171 -14.16 24.23 -6.14
C ALA A 171 -13.23 23.29 -5.33
N LEU A 172 -13.09 22.03 -5.75
CA LEU A 172 -12.22 21.06 -5.09
C LEU A 172 -10.74 21.39 -5.33
N ILE A 173 -9.97 21.51 -4.25
CA ILE A 173 -8.50 21.53 -4.28
C ILE A 173 -8.00 20.30 -3.54
N THR A 174 -7.12 19.54 -4.16
CA THR A 174 -6.60 18.27 -3.61
C THR A 174 -5.12 18.35 -3.32
N PHE A 175 -4.74 17.73 -2.19
CA PHE A 175 -3.37 17.69 -1.70
C PHE A 175 -2.99 16.22 -1.45
N GLY A 176 -1.99 15.72 -2.18
CA GLY A 176 -1.44 14.39 -2.00
C GLY A 176 -0.27 14.45 -1.02
N MET A 177 -0.41 13.86 0.17
CA MET A 177 0.65 13.79 1.18
C MET A 177 1.21 12.38 1.30
N GLY A 178 2.54 12.23 1.17
CA GLY A 178 3.22 10.95 1.31
C GLY A 178 4.71 11.11 1.58
N ASP A 179 5.36 10.05 2.05
CA ASP A 179 6.79 10.04 2.39
C ASP A 179 7.63 9.10 1.50
N SER A 180 6.99 8.13 0.86
CA SER A 180 7.66 7.08 0.09
C SER A 180 7.50 7.28 -1.41
N LEU A 181 8.48 6.89 -2.23
CA LEU A 181 8.42 7.02 -3.70
C LEU A 181 7.22 6.28 -4.32
N ILE A 182 6.75 5.20 -3.68
CA ILE A 182 5.56 4.45 -4.10
C ILE A 182 4.27 5.27 -3.97
N ASP A 183 4.26 6.33 -3.16
CA ASP A 183 3.12 7.22 -2.96
C ASP A 183 2.98 8.26 -4.09
N LEU A 184 4.07 8.54 -4.82
CA LEU A 184 4.07 9.50 -5.93
C LEU A 184 3.00 9.19 -6.98
N GLY A 185 2.64 7.91 -7.17
CA GLY A 185 1.57 7.50 -8.07
C GLY A 185 0.22 8.14 -7.74
N PHE A 186 -0.20 8.09 -6.47
CA PHE A 186 -1.48 8.71 -6.07
C PHE A 186 -1.32 10.21 -5.82
N MET A 187 -0.16 10.64 -5.30
CA MET A 187 0.10 12.07 -5.05
C MET A 187 0.03 12.87 -6.35
N GLY A 188 0.51 12.29 -7.47
CA GLY A 188 0.43 12.90 -8.79
C GLY A 188 -0.98 13.00 -9.38
N SER A 189 -1.98 12.34 -8.77
CA SER A 189 -3.39 12.53 -9.14
C SER A 189 -4.04 13.71 -8.42
N CYS A 190 -3.34 14.33 -7.46
CA CYS A 190 -3.79 15.53 -6.75
C CYS A 190 -3.25 16.81 -7.40
N ASP A 191 -3.88 17.94 -7.09
CA ASP A 191 -3.51 19.26 -7.63
C ASP A 191 -2.17 19.75 -7.05
N TYR A 192 -1.88 19.38 -5.80
CA TYR A 192 -0.64 19.68 -5.10
C TYR A 192 -0.09 18.45 -4.41
N ILE A 193 1.24 18.38 -4.27
CA ILE A 193 1.94 17.35 -3.50
C ILE A 193 2.57 17.95 -2.25
N LEU A 194 2.48 17.25 -1.13
CA LEU A 194 3.21 17.56 0.10
C LEU A 194 4.02 16.34 0.53
N THR A 195 5.24 16.60 1.01
CA THR A 195 6.08 15.54 1.56
C THR A 195 6.80 16.03 2.81
N PRO A 196 6.97 15.21 3.86
CA PRO A 196 7.82 15.56 4.99
C PRO A 196 9.25 15.84 4.52
N GLY A 197 9.90 16.86 5.09
CA GLY A 197 11.26 17.27 4.68
C GLY A 197 12.35 16.20 4.92
N THR A 198 12.09 15.21 5.78
CA THR A 198 12.99 14.09 6.07
C THR A 198 12.56 12.77 5.42
N SER A 199 11.66 12.84 4.44
CA SER A 199 11.11 11.67 3.75
C SER A 199 12.05 11.11 2.67
N GLN A 200 11.74 9.91 2.18
CA GLN A 200 12.42 9.34 1.02
C GLN A 200 12.28 10.25 -0.20
N ILE A 201 11.08 10.77 -0.46
CA ILE A 201 10.83 11.70 -1.56
C ILE A 201 11.71 12.96 -1.43
N ALA A 202 11.74 13.58 -0.25
CA ALA A 202 12.52 14.80 -0.03
C ALA A 202 14.03 14.56 -0.22
N ALA A 203 14.55 13.45 0.30
CA ALA A 203 15.94 13.06 0.10
C ALA A 203 16.27 12.85 -1.39
N THR A 204 15.38 12.20 -2.16
CA THR A 204 15.56 12.03 -3.61
C THR A 204 15.55 13.37 -4.35
N LEU A 205 14.66 14.29 -3.99
CA LEU A 205 14.60 15.62 -4.62
C LEU A 205 15.87 16.44 -4.35
N GLN A 206 16.41 16.39 -3.13
CA GLN A 206 17.66 17.08 -2.78
C GLN A 206 18.86 16.54 -3.57
N GLN A 207 18.93 15.23 -3.78
CA GLN A 207 19.99 14.60 -4.59
C GLN A 207 19.89 14.94 -6.08
N ALA A 208 18.69 15.29 -6.56
CA ALA A 208 18.44 15.67 -7.94
C ALA A 208 18.68 17.17 -8.21
N GLN A 209 19.01 17.96 -7.18
CA GLN A 209 19.38 19.36 -7.37
C GLN A 209 20.80 19.45 -7.97
N PRO A 210 21.00 20.29 -9.00
CA PRO A 210 22.30 20.48 -9.64
C PRO A 210 23.33 21.17 -8.72
#